data_AF-A0A418GRJ6-F1
#
_entry.id   AF-A0A418GRJ6-F1
#
_cell.length_a   1.000
_cell.length_b   1.000
_cell.length_c   1.000
_cell.angle_alpha   90.00
_cell.angle_beta   90.00
_cell.angle_gamma   90.00
#
_symmetry.space_group_name_H-M   'P 1'
#
loop_
_entity.id
_entity.type
_entity.pdbx_description
1 polymer ?
#
loop_
_entity_poly.entity_id
_entity_poly.type
_entity_poly.pdbx_seq_one_letter_code
_entity_poly.pdbx_strand_id
1 'polypeptide(L)'
;WNRLCDNVLPEKTMPFDLLTVLPTRLDIEVNGFNGGVLNGVPSAYHWYTERYGVKWPCGYDLNISSQGDNFIQVDFDTPWCQP
;
A
#
# COMPACT_ATOMS: atom_id res chain seq x y z
N TRP A 1 22.45 -6.23 -0.25
CA TRP A 1 22.92 -5.38 -1.36
C TRP A 1 22.41 -5.91 -2.69
N ASN A 2 22.87 -7.07 -3.16
CA ASN A 2 22.48 -7.65 -4.46
C ASN A 2 20.96 -7.73 -4.65
N ARG A 3 20.22 -8.26 -3.67
CA ARG A 3 18.74 -8.32 -3.71
C ARG A 3 18.04 -6.98 -4.04
N LEU A 4 18.60 -5.84 -3.63
CA LEU A 4 18.04 -4.52 -3.93
C LEU A 4 18.56 -3.95 -5.25
N CYS A 5 19.82 -4.21 -5.59
CA CYS A 5 20.49 -3.64 -6.77
C CYS A 5 20.17 -4.38 -8.07
N ASP A 6 19.86 -5.67 -7.97
CA ASP A 6 19.50 -6.50 -9.12
C ASP A 6 18.17 -6.03 -9.75
N ASN A 7 17.46 -5.09 -9.10
CA ASN A 7 16.23 -4.44 -9.58
C ASN A 7 15.21 -5.42 -10.16
N VAL A 8 15.15 -6.64 -9.63
CA VAL A 8 14.15 -7.62 -10.00
C VAL A 8 12.82 -7.11 -9.46
N LEU A 9 12.09 -6.39 -10.33
CA LEU A 9 10.76 -5.90 -10.01
C LEU A 9 9.82 -7.10 -9.90
N PRO A 10 8.96 -7.14 -8.87
CA PRO A 10 7.94 -8.17 -8.81
C PRO A 10 7.02 -8.05 -10.03
N GLU A 11 6.64 -9.19 -10.61
CA GLU A 11 5.73 -9.23 -11.78
C GLU A 11 4.34 -8.68 -11.44
N LYS A 12 3.94 -8.77 -10.17
CA LYS A 12 2.62 -8.33 -9.67
C LYS A 12 2.78 -7.56 -8.37
N THR A 13 1.93 -6.54 -8.20
CA THR A 13 1.75 -5.82 -6.93
C THR A 13 0.89 -6.64 -5.97
N MET A 14 0.73 -6.14 -4.75
CA MET A 14 -0.29 -6.67 -3.84
C MET A 14 -1.69 -6.46 -4.42
N PRO A 15 -2.64 -7.36 -4.15
CA PRO A 15 -4.04 -7.14 -4.49
C PRO A 15 -4.55 -5.83 -3.86
N PHE A 16 -5.25 -5.04 -4.68
CA PHE A 16 -5.83 -3.76 -4.25
C PHE A 16 -4.80 -2.79 -3.62
N ASP A 17 -3.61 -2.70 -4.21
CA ASP A 17 -2.52 -1.81 -3.78
C ASP A 17 -2.85 -0.32 -4.04
N LEU A 18 -3.23 0.41 -2.99
CA LEU A 18 -3.61 1.82 -3.07
C LEU A 18 -2.43 2.74 -3.39
N LEU A 19 -1.18 2.30 -3.23
CA LEU A 19 0.00 3.09 -3.61
C LEU A 19 0.06 3.35 -5.12
N THR A 20 -0.58 2.48 -5.91
CA THR A 20 -0.71 2.62 -7.37
C THR A 20 -1.78 3.63 -7.78
N VAL A 21 -2.75 3.90 -6.90
CA VAL A 21 -3.89 4.81 -7.14
C VAL A 21 -3.57 6.21 -6.62
N LEU A 22 -3.11 6.29 -5.36
CA LEU A 22 -2.74 7.54 -4.72
C LEU A 22 -1.28 7.43 -4.25
N PRO A 23 -0.33 8.15 -4.87
CA PRO A 23 1.08 7.93 -4.62
C PRO A 23 1.50 8.35 -3.21
N THR A 24 2.50 7.62 -2.71
CA THR A 24 3.28 7.92 -1.51
C THR A 24 4.45 8.87 -1.82
N ARG A 25 5.30 9.15 -0.84
CA ARG A 25 6.50 9.99 -0.99
C ARG A 25 7.78 9.18 -0.79
N LEU A 26 8.81 9.50 -1.56
CA LEU A 26 10.10 8.82 -1.52
C LEU A 26 10.76 8.85 -0.13
N ASP A 27 10.76 10.00 0.54
CA ASP A 27 11.39 10.15 1.85
C ASP A 27 10.70 9.31 2.93
N ILE A 28 9.38 9.15 2.85
CA ILE A 28 8.60 8.26 3.70
C ILE A 28 8.97 6.79 3.48
N GLU A 29 9.02 6.35 2.22
CA GLU A 29 9.37 4.97 1.88
C GLU A 29 10.80 4.61 2.31
N VAL A 30 11.75 5.55 2.16
CA VAL A 30 13.14 5.38 2.62
C VAL A 30 13.22 5.35 4.15
N ASN A 31 12.43 6.17 4.86
CA ASN A 31 12.39 6.17 6.32
C ASN A 31 11.75 4.87 6.87
N GLY A 32 10.91 4.22 6.07
CA GLY A 32 10.32 2.92 6.36
C GLY A 32 9.14 2.97 7.34
N PHE A 33 8.56 1.79 7.60
CA PHE A 33 7.30 1.66 8.36
C PHE A 33 7.35 2.26 9.77
N ASN A 34 8.39 1.92 10.54
CA ASN A 34 8.58 2.43 11.90
C ASN A 34 9.36 3.77 11.93
N GLY A 35 9.90 4.22 10.81
CA GLY A 35 10.71 5.43 10.74
C GLY A 35 12.04 5.31 11.50
N GLY A 36 12.62 6.46 11.83
CA GLY A 36 13.80 6.59 12.70
C GLY A 36 15.13 6.71 11.98
N VAL A 37 15.17 6.58 10.65
CA VAL A 37 16.37 6.79 9.84
C VAL A 37 16.53 8.27 9.47
N LEU A 38 15.43 8.93 9.10
CA LEU A 38 15.41 10.32 8.66
C LEU A 38 14.72 11.21 9.71
N ASN A 39 15.49 12.11 10.33
CA ASN A 39 14.97 13.04 11.33
C ASN A 39 14.00 14.06 10.70
N GLY A 40 12.88 14.33 11.37
CA GLY A 40 11.83 15.24 10.90
C GLY A 40 10.94 14.67 9.79
N VAL A 41 11.21 13.45 9.31
CA VAL A 41 10.38 12.76 8.33
C VAL A 41 9.43 11.80 9.07
N PRO A 42 8.11 11.81 8.77
CA PRO A 42 7.19 10.85 9.38
C PRO A 42 7.57 9.40 9.02
N SER A 43 7.14 8.45 9.84
CA SER A 43 7.22 7.04 9.46
C SER A 43 6.12 6.70 8.44
N ALA A 44 6.32 5.65 7.65
CA ALA A 44 5.30 5.23 6.70
C ALA A 44 3.99 4.80 7.39
N TYR A 45 4.06 4.26 8.63
CA TYR A 45 2.85 4.02 9.43
C TYR A 45 1.99 5.28 9.63
N HIS A 46 2.59 6.39 10.08
CA HIS A 46 1.87 7.64 10.32
C HIS A 46 1.38 8.25 9.02
N TRP A 47 2.22 8.24 7.98
CA TRP A 47 1.84 8.74 6.66
C TRP A 47 0.68 7.95 6.05
N TYR A 48 0.70 6.61 6.14
CA TYR A 48 -0.34 5.78 5.55
C TYR A 48 -1.67 5.90 6.27
N THR A 49 -1.65 5.92 7.61
CA THR A 49 -2.86 6.11 8.41
C THR A 49 -3.52 7.47 8.16
N GLU A 50 -2.73 8.53 7.95
CA GLU A 50 -3.26 9.85 7.61
C GLU A 50 -3.77 9.94 6.16
N ARG A 51 -3.05 9.34 5.21
CA ARG A 51 -3.33 9.51 3.76
C ARG A 51 -4.31 8.51 3.17
N TYR A 52 -4.32 7.27 3.68
CA TYR A 52 -5.16 6.17 3.18
C TYR A 52 -6.16 5.64 4.21
N GLY A 53 -6.19 6.21 5.43
CA GLY A 53 -7.06 5.73 6.51
C GLY A 53 -6.62 4.41 7.15
N VAL A 54 -5.65 3.70 6.56
CA VAL A 54 -5.20 2.37 7.00
C VAL A 54 -3.69 2.29 7.11
N LYS A 55 -3.20 1.45 8.03
CA LYS A 55 -1.76 1.24 8.22
C LYS A 55 -1.09 0.45 7.09
N TRP A 56 -1.86 -0.38 6.38
CA TRP A 56 -1.42 -1.20 5.28
C TRP A 56 -2.33 -0.90 4.09
N PRO A 57 -1.89 -0.08 3.12
CA PRO A 57 -2.74 0.42 2.03
C PRO A 57 -2.93 -0.63 0.92
N CYS A 58 -3.29 -1.85 1.30
CA CYS A 58 -3.61 -2.95 0.40
C CYS A 58 -4.77 -3.80 0.93
N GLY A 59 -5.46 -4.51 0.03
CA GLY A 59 -6.56 -5.40 0.38
C GLY A 59 -6.10 -6.84 0.65
N TYR A 60 -6.80 -7.50 1.55
CA TYR A 60 -6.66 -8.94 1.83
C TYR A 60 -7.93 -9.66 1.41
N ASP A 61 -7.82 -10.95 1.09
CA ASP A 61 -8.95 -11.80 0.67
C ASP A 61 -9.81 -11.17 -0.43
N LEU A 62 -9.14 -10.51 -1.39
CA LEU A 62 -9.78 -9.83 -2.52
C LEU A 62 -10.63 -10.80 -3.35
N ASN A 63 -11.93 -10.54 -3.42
CA ASN A 63 -12.90 -11.31 -4.16
C ASN A 63 -13.68 -10.40 -5.11
N ILE A 64 -13.69 -10.75 -6.40
CA ILE A 64 -14.58 -10.12 -7.37
C ILE A 64 -15.87 -10.94 -7.36
N SER A 65 -16.85 -10.50 -6.58
CA SER A 65 -18.10 -11.24 -6.37
C SER A 65 -19.07 -11.12 -7.54
N SER A 66 -18.95 -10.08 -8.38
CA SER A 66 -19.74 -9.94 -9.60
C SER A 66 -19.07 -8.97 -10.59
N GLN A 67 -19.34 -9.17 -11.87
CA GLN A 67 -18.90 -8.28 -12.95
C GLN A 67 -19.95 -8.27 -14.06
N GLY A 68 -20.24 -7.09 -14.59
CA GLY A 68 -21.06 -6.90 -15.79
C GLY A 68 -20.44 -5.86 -16.71
N ASP A 69 -21.15 -5.50 -17.77
CA ASP A 69 -20.60 -4.65 -18.85
C ASP A 69 -20.08 -3.30 -18.34
N ASN A 70 -20.75 -2.71 -17.34
CA ASN A 70 -20.43 -1.38 -16.80
C ASN A 70 -20.19 -1.39 -15.29
N PHE A 71 -20.01 -2.55 -14.65
CA PHE A 71 -19.77 -2.61 -13.21
C PHE A 71 -18.85 -3.76 -12.80
N ILE A 72 -18.19 -3.57 -11.67
CA ILE A 72 -17.50 -4.61 -10.92
C ILE A 72 -17.91 -4.48 -9.46
N GLN A 73 -18.20 -5.61 -8.82
CA GLN A 73 -18.42 -5.70 -7.39
C GLN A 73 -17.22 -6.41 -6.79
N VAL A 74 -16.62 -5.78 -5.77
CA VAL A 74 -15.38 -6.22 -5.15
C VAL A 74 -15.56 -6.19 -3.65
N ASP A 75 -15.22 -7.31 -3.01
CA ASP A 75 -15.17 -7.46 -1.56
C ASP A 75 -13.70 -7.72 -1.16
N PHE A 76 -13.22 -7.06 -0.13
CA PHE A 76 -11.87 -7.26 0.41
C PHE A 76 -11.81 -6.81 1.87
N ASP A 77 -10.87 -7.37 2.61
CA ASP A 77 -10.61 -7.00 4.00
C ASP A 77 -9.48 -5.98 4.11
N THR A 78 -9.64 -5.05 5.04
CA THR A 78 -8.57 -4.15 5.48
C THR A 78 -8.25 -4.39 6.95
N PRO A 79 -6.97 -4.31 7.35
CA PRO A 79 -6.62 -4.52 8.73
C PRO A 79 -7.16 -3.39 9.64
N TRP A 80 -7.97 -3.77 10.63
CA TRP A 80 -8.36 -2.96 11.80
C TRP A 80 -9.30 -1.76 11.57
N CYS A 81 -9.43 -1.23 10.35
CA CYS A 81 -10.32 -0.14 10.01
C CYS A 81 -10.54 -0.05 8.49
N GLN A 82 -11.65 0.54 8.07
CA GLN A 82 -11.94 0.83 6.65
C GLN A 82 -11.11 2.06 6.17
N PRO A 83 -10.69 2.12 4.89
CA PRO A 83 -10.01 3.29 4.31
C PRO A 83 -10.84 4.57 4.33
#